data_AF-Q22MD9-F1
#
_entry.id   AF-Q22MD9-F1
#
_cell.length_a   1.000
_cell.length_b   1.000
_cell.length_c   1.000
_cell.angle_alpha   90.00
_cell.angle_beta   90.00
_cell.angle_gamma   90.00
#
_symmetry.space_group_name_H-M   'P 1'
#
loop_
_entity.id
_entity.type
_entity.pdbx_description
1 polymer ?
#
loop_
_entity_poly.entity_id
_entity_poly.type
_entity_poly.pdbx_seq_one_letter_code
_entity_poly.pdbx_strand_id
1 'polypeptide(L)'
;MNSQQNNNALNSIINIFLDVVAQQIPQNELNIESDSYYECDSCFQKELILKKQQNSSFEPLQIYQESTKQSEDYDYFRERIDPKLKQNQQQNTIKNILKSFLSYLVKLQDSNIKQKYQQIYFKQINKPFSEIKKAVSKKVNVKTNRWNFQLRSLLQSQSLRLIFYDYLFNNSQQWLQKSKVFNLDEHQKLINVLLNCIENNQPLDIKIYKKKK
;
A
#
# COMPACT_ATOMS: atom_id res chain seq x y z
N MET A 1 -19.02 -53.02 22.20
CA MET A 1 -17.94 -52.43 23.02
C MET A 1 -16.66 -52.17 22.20
N ASN A 2 -16.73 -51.61 20.97
CA ASN A 2 -15.55 -51.45 20.09
C ASN A 2 -15.20 -49.99 19.71
N SER A 3 -15.91 -48.98 20.23
CA SER A 3 -15.67 -47.56 19.88
C SER A 3 -14.69 -46.83 20.82
N GLN A 4 -14.56 -47.28 22.08
CA GLN A 4 -13.67 -46.62 23.06
C GLN A 4 -12.19 -46.96 22.87
N GLN A 5 -11.86 -48.16 22.38
CA GLN A 5 -10.46 -48.53 22.10
C GLN A 5 -9.86 -47.76 20.92
N ASN A 6 -10.67 -47.39 19.93
CA ASN A 6 -10.20 -46.69 18.73
C ASN A 6 -9.82 -45.22 19.01
N ASN A 7 -10.54 -44.55 19.92
CA ASN A 7 -10.19 -43.19 20.34
C ASN A 7 -8.90 -43.14 21.16
N ASN A 8 -8.61 -44.18 21.95
CA ASN A 8 -7.36 -44.28 22.70
C ASN A 8 -6.15 -44.52 21.79
N ALA A 9 -6.31 -45.32 20.73
CA ALA A 9 -5.25 -45.54 19.74
C ALA A 9 -4.90 -44.25 18.98
N LEU A 10 -5.90 -43.48 18.56
CA LEU A 10 -5.68 -42.19 17.88
C LEU A 10 -5.00 -41.16 18.78
N ASN A 11 -5.41 -41.07 20.06
CA ASN A 11 -4.77 -40.17 21.02
C ASN A 11 -3.31 -40.55 21.31
N SER A 12 -3.00 -41.85 21.33
CA SER A 12 -1.62 -42.35 21.48
C SER A 12 -0.74 -41.94 20.30
N ILE A 13 -1.25 -42.05 19.06
CA ILE A 13 -0.50 -41.66 17.84
C ILE A 13 -0.25 -40.15 17.81
N ILE A 14 -1.22 -39.32 18.22
CA ILE A 14 -1.05 -37.86 18.28
C ILE A 14 0.04 -37.47 19.29
N ASN A 15 0.07 -38.10 20.46
CA ASN A 15 1.09 -37.82 21.47
C ASN A 15 2.49 -38.24 20.99
N ILE A 16 2.61 -39.39 20.34
CA ILE A 16 3.88 -39.84 19.74
C ILE A 16 4.34 -38.85 18.66
N PHE A 17 3.44 -38.33 17.82
CA PHE A 17 3.78 -37.34 16.80
C PHE A 17 4.28 -36.03 17.41
N LEU A 18 3.62 -35.53 18.46
CA LEU A 18 4.04 -34.31 19.15
C LEU A 18 5.42 -34.47 19.80
N ASP A 19 5.70 -35.64 20.40
CA ASP A 19 7.00 -35.94 20.98
C ASP A 19 8.12 -36.02 19.92
N VAL A 20 7.85 -36.61 18.75
CA VAL A 20 8.81 -36.68 17.64
C VAL A 20 9.10 -35.29 17.06
N VAL A 21 8.10 -34.42 16.95
CA VAL A 21 8.27 -33.05 16.47
C VAL A 21 9.03 -32.19 17.49
N ALA A 22 8.78 -32.38 18.79
CA ALA A 22 9.52 -31.69 19.84
C ALA A 22 11.00 -32.09 19.87
N GLN A 23 11.33 -33.34 19.52
CA GLN A 23 12.70 -33.84 19.45
C GLN A 23 13.48 -33.41 18.19
N GLN A 24 12.82 -32.84 17.17
CA GLN A 24 13.46 -32.35 15.95
C GLN A 24 13.77 -30.85 15.93
N ILE A 25 13.59 -30.14 17.05
CA ILE A 25 14.06 -28.75 17.19
C ILE A 25 15.50 -28.80 17.72
N PRO A 26 16.53 -28.46 16.91
CA PRO A 26 17.90 -28.43 17.40
C PRO A 26 18.08 -27.33 18.44
N GLN A 27 18.49 -27.71 19.65
CA GLN A 27 19.05 -26.81 20.65
C GLN A 27 20.51 -26.50 20.26
N ASN A 28 20.72 -25.33 19.64
CA ASN A 28 21.94 -24.53 19.53
C ASN A 28 21.51 -23.33 18.64
N GLU A 29 21.42 -22.08 19.08
CA GLU A 29 22.42 -21.29 19.79
C GLU A 29 21.75 -20.26 20.72
N LEU A 30 22.17 -20.28 21.99
CA LEU A 30 22.00 -19.19 22.94
C LEU A 30 23.42 -18.80 23.41
N ASN A 31 23.74 -17.49 23.29
CA ASN A 31 24.91 -16.74 23.78
C ASN A 31 26.22 -16.93 22.97
N ILE A 32 27.00 -15.92 22.56
CA ILE A 32 27.54 -14.74 23.28
C ILE A 32 27.85 -13.58 22.30
N GLU A 33 27.25 -12.42 22.59
CA GLU A 33 27.80 -11.03 22.69
C GLU A 33 28.91 -10.43 21.79
N SER A 34 28.67 -9.14 21.48
CA SER A 34 29.59 -7.98 21.35
C SER A 34 29.86 -7.36 19.96
N ASP A 35 29.52 -6.07 19.91
CA ASP A 35 29.93 -4.98 19.02
C ASP A 35 29.54 -5.00 17.53
N SER A 36 28.54 -4.19 17.19
CA SER A 36 28.79 -2.94 16.44
C SER A 36 27.49 -2.17 16.19
N TYR A 37 27.48 -0.93 16.67
CA TYR A 37 26.57 0.14 16.28
C TYR A 37 26.50 0.28 14.75
N TYR A 38 25.29 0.30 14.19
CA TYR A 38 24.92 1.29 13.17
C TYR A 38 23.51 1.82 13.45
N GLU A 39 23.48 3.10 13.79
CA GLU A 39 22.35 4.02 13.74
C GLU A 39 21.72 4.11 12.34
N CYS A 40 20.52 4.73 12.28
CA CYS A 40 19.80 5.26 11.11
C CYS A 40 18.93 4.23 10.34
N ASP A 41 17.63 4.43 10.09
CA ASP A 41 16.90 5.67 9.77
C ASP A 41 15.55 5.77 10.51
N SER A 42 15.55 6.45 11.66
CA SER A 42 14.34 7.02 12.29
C SER A 42 13.99 8.42 11.74
N CYS A 43 14.72 8.88 10.71
CA CYS A 43 14.59 10.24 10.17
C CYS A 43 13.23 10.49 9.48
N PHE A 44 12.63 9.49 8.82
CA PHE A 44 11.37 9.72 8.09
C PHE A 44 10.12 9.76 8.97
N GLN A 45 10.11 9.09 10.13
CA GLN A 45 8.96 9.14 11.03
C GLN A 45 8.93 10.43 11.88
N LYS A 46 10.09 10.99 12.23
CA LYS A 46 10.15 12.25 13.00
C LYS A 46 9.78 13.48 12.18
N GLU A 47 10.10 13.51 10.88
CA GLU A 47 9.77 14.66 10.02
C GLU A 47 8.27 14.77 9.68
N LEU A 48 7.53 13.65 9.72
CA LEU A 48 6.07 13.61 9.59
C LEU A 48 5.33 14.18 10.81
N ILE A 49 5.94 14.11 12.00
CA ILE A 49 5.36 14.65 13.24
C ILE A 49 5.72 16.14 13.41
N LEU A 50 6.92 16.56 13.02
CA LEU A 50 7.38 17.94 13.24
C LEU A 50 6.61 19.00 12.43
N LYS A 51 6.11 18.67 11.23
CA LYS A 51 5.33 19.64 10.43
C LYS A 51 3.93 19.93 10.95
N LYS A 52 3.43 19.20 11.96
CA LYS A 52 2.14 19.50 12.62
C LYS A 52 2.24 20.54 13.75
N GLN A 53 3.43 20.99 14.15
CA GLN A 53 3.61 21.81 15.37
C GLN A 53 4.12 23.24 15.17
N GLN A 54 4.29 23.73 13.93
CA GLN A 54 4.91 25.05 13.72
C GLN A 54 4.00 26.19 13.24
N ASN A 55 2.67 26.04 13.25
CA ASN A 55 1.77 27.19 13.12
C ASN A 55 0.80 27.23 14.30
N SER A 56 1.07 28.16 15.23
CA SER A 56 0.20 28.62 16.32
C SER A 56 -1.21 28.99 15.81
N SER A 57 -2.29 29.00 16.59
CA SER A 57 -2.47 29.45 17.97
C SER A 57 -3.82 28.95 18.52
N PHE A 58 -3.91 28.83 19.84
CA PHE A 58 -5.08 28.44 20.64
C PHE A 58 -6.37 29.24 20.33
N GLU A 59 -7.49 28.52 20.20
CA GLU A 59 -8.70 28.73 21.02
C GLU A 59 -9.30 27.36 21.40
N PRO A 60 -9.72 27.14 22.66
CA PRO A 60 -10.29 25.87 23.09
C PRO A 60 -11.81 25.87 22.86
N LEU A 61 -12.25 25.24 21.75
CA LEU A 61 -13.67 24.97 21.55
C LEU A 61 -14.04 23.60 22.11
N GLN A 62 -15.10 23.64 22.91
CA GLN A 62 -15.60 22.62 23.81
C GLN A 62 -15.78 21.24 23.15
N ILE A 63 -15.42 20.24 23.95
CA ILE A 63 -15.67 18.82 23.77
C ILE A 63 -17.19 18.62 23.59
N TYR A 64 -17.64 18.42 22.36
CA TYR A 64 -18.82 17.60 22.11
C TYR A 64 -18.35 16.15 21.98
N GLN A 65 -18.56 15.39 23.06
CA GLN A 65 -18.63 13.94 23.01
C GLN A 65 -19.79 13.58 22.08
N GLU A 66 -19.46 13.19 20.85
CA GLU A 66 -20.38 12.41 20.04
C GLU A 66 -19.75 11.03 19.81
N SER A 67 -20.48 10.04 20.32
CA SER A 67 -20.21 8.62 20.30
C SER A 67 -19.68 8.14 18.95
N THR A 68 -18.55 7.43 19.01
CA THR A 68 -18.00 6.56 17.97
C THR A 68 -19.09 5.71 17.32
N LYS A 69 -19.61 6.14 16.17
CA LYS A 69 -20.15 5.25 15.15
C LYS A 69 -18.99 4.72 14.32
N GLN A 70 -18.30 3.73 14.87
CA GLN A 70 -17.51 2.80 14.07
C GLN A 70 -18.50 2.01 13.20
N SER A 71 -18.41 2.13 11.87
CA SER A 71 -18.60 1.05 10.86
C SER A 71 -19.31 1.42 9.54
N GLU A 72 -19.61 2.68 9.22
CA GLU A 72 -20.43 2.97 8.02
C GLU A 72 -19.64 3.39 6.74
N ASP A 73 -18.36 3.75 6.84
CA ASP A 73 -17.60 4.25 5.67
C ASP A 73 -16.98 3.17 4.76
N TYR A 74 -17.03 1.88 5.12
CA TYR A 74 -16.53 0.79 4.28
C TYR A 74 -17.57 0.22 3.30
N ASP A 75 -18.81 0.72 3.30
CA ASP A 75 -19.89 0.22 2.44
C ASP A 75 -20.05 1.00 1.11
N TYR A 76 -19.09 1.86 0.75
CA TYR A 76 -19.13 2.72 -0.44
C TYR A 76 -19.24 1.94 -1.78
N PHE A 77 -18.95 0.63 -1.78
CA PHE A 77 -19.12 -0.21 -2.97
C PHE A 77 -20.56 -0.67 -3.21
N ARG A 78 -21.51 -0.47 -2.29
CA ARG A 78 -22.80 -1.16 -2.28
C ARG A 78 -24.05 -0.36 -2.67
N GLU A 79 -23.92 0.82 -3.27
CA GLU A 79 -25.10 1.55 -3.77
C GLU A 79 -25.58 1.11 -5.16
N ARG A 80 -26.92 1.05 -5.28
CA ARG A 80 -27.74 0.48 -6.37
C ARG A 80 -27.64 1.24 -7.70
N ILE A 81 -26.53 1.07 -8.41
CA ILE A 81 -26.38 1.36 -9.84
C ILE A 81 -25.80 0.10 -10.51
N ASP A 82 -26.12 -0.14 -11.78
CA ASP A 82 -25.65 -1.31 -12.55
C ASP A 82 -24.17 -1.63 -12.23
N PRO A 83 -23.87 -2.79 -11.60
CA PRO A 83 -22.53 -3.15 -11.14
C PRO A 83 -21.47 -3.06 -12.25
N LYS A 84 -21.87 -3.25 -13.51
CA LYS A 84 -20.96 -3.13 -14.67
C LYS A 84 -20.56 -1.68 -14.94
N LEU A 85 -21.48 -0.72 -14.77
CA LEU A 85 -21.23 0.70 -14.99
C LEU A 85 -20.25 1.24 -13.94
N LYS A 86 -20.48 0.89 -12.66
CA LYS A 86 -19.61 1.26 -11.53
C LYS A 86 -18.20 0.68 -11.67
N GLN A 87 -18.06 -0.57 -12.13
CA GLN A 87 -16.76 -1.18 -12.40
C GLN A 87 -16.00 -0.48 -13.54
N ASN A 88 -16.69 -0.10 -14.62
CA ASN A 88 -16.07 0.60 -15.74
C ASN A 88 -15.62 2.02 -15.34
N GLN A 89 -16.44 2.73 -14.57
CA GLN A 89 -16.09 4.04 -14.02
C GLN A 89 -14.85 3.93 -13.10
N GLN A 90 -14.82 2.95 -12.19
CA GLN A 90 -13.66 2.71 -11.34
C GLN A 90 -12.38 2.39 -12.12
N GLN A 91 -12.47 1.55 -13.15
CA GLN A 91 -11.31 1.29 -14.03
C GLN A 91 -10.84 2.56 -14.74
N ASN A 92 -11.76 3.45 -15.14
CA ASN A 92 -11.41 4.73 -15.75
C ASN A 92 -10.73 5.66 -14.76
N THR A 93 -11.20 5.73 -13.52
CA THR A 93 -10.58 6.52 -12.44
C THR A 93 -9.16 6.01 -12.16
N ILE A 94 -8.98 4.69 -11.99
CA ILE A 94 -7.66 4.06 -11.80
C ILE A 94 -6.74 4.35 -13.00
N LYS A 95 -7.25 4.15 -14.23
CA LYS A 95 -6.53 4.45 -15.47
C LYS A 95 -6.02 5.88 -15.48
N ASN A 96 -6.87 6.85 -15.14
CA ASN A 96 -6.50 8.26 -15.17
C ASN A 96 -5.42 8.59 -14.15
N ILE A 97 -5.54 8.09 -12.91
CA ILE A 97 -4.53 8.27 -11.85
C ILE A 97 -3.19 7.63 -12.25
N LEU A 98 -3.21 6.42 -12.83
CA LEU A 98 -1.98 5.76 -13.26
C LEU A 98 -1.32 6.47 -14.45
N LYS A 99 -2.12 6.98 -15.39
CA LYS A 99 -1.62 7.79 -16.51
C LYS A 99 -1.06 9.12 -16.04
N SER A 100 -1.67 9.76 -15.06
CA SER A 100 -1.18 11.03 -14.52
C SER A 100 0.14 10.85 -13.79
N PHE A 101 0.29 9.76 -13.04
CA PHE A 101 1.56 9.39 -12.42
C PHE A 101 2.68 9.16 -13.46
N LEU A 102 2.39 8.41 -14.53
CA LEU A 102 3.34 8.24 -15.64
C LEU A 102 3.74 9.58 -16.28
N SER A 103 2.75 10.43 -16.55
CA SER A 103 2.99 11.74 -17.16
C SER A 103 3.84 12.63 -16.24
N TYR A 104 3.57 12.60 -14.93
CA TYR A 104 4.36 13.29 -13.93
C TYR A 104 5.83 12.85 -13.96
N LEU A 105 6.10 11.54 -13.91
CA LEU A 105 7.48 11.04 -13.94
C LEU A 105 8.22 11.41 -15.23
N VAL A 106 7.52 11.42 -16.38
CA VAL A 106 8.11 11.83 -17.66
C VAL A 106 8.46 13.32 -17.67
N LYS A 107 7.59 14.16 -17.11
CA LYS A 107 7.74 15.63 -17.10
C LYS A 107 8.56 16.15 -15.92
N LEU A 108 8.89 15.32 -14.95
CA LEU A 108 9.64 15.72 -13.76
C LEU A 108 11.01 16.27 -14.18
N GLN A 109 11.25 17.55 -13.90
CA GLN A 109 12.53 18.21 -14.13
C GLN A 109 13.36 18.41 -12.87
N ASP A 110 12.69 18.63 -11.74
CA ASP A 110 13.30 18.87 -10.42
C ASP A 110 14.35 17.81 -10.07
N SER A 111 15.59 18.25 -9.89
CA SER A 111 16.74 17.39 -9.56
C SER A 111 16.65 16.79 -8.16
N ASN A 112 16.12 17.54 -7.20
CA ASN A 112 16.02 17.12 -5.80
C ASN A 112 14.98 16.00 -5.67
N ILE A 113 13.83 16.14 -6.34
CA ILE A 113 12.81 15.09 -6.36
C ILE A 113 13.33 13.84 -7.10
N LYS A 114 14.06 14.01 -8.22
CA LYS A 114 14.70 12.87 -8.91
C LYS A 114 15.66 12.12 -8.00
N GLN A 115 16.54 12.83 -7.29
CA GLN A 115 17.48 12.25 -6.33
C GLN A 115 16.76 11.52 -5.20
N LYS A 116 15.73 12.14 -4.61
CA LYS A 116 14.85 11.50 -3.61
C LYS A 116 14.29 10.18 -4.13
N TYR A 117 13.75 10.16 -5.35
CA TYR A 117 13.20 8.93 -5.93
C TYR A 117 14.27 7.88 -6.24
N GLN A 118 15.47 8.29 -6.66
CA GLN A 118 16.61 7.39 -6.85
C GLN A 118 17.02 6.72 -5.54
N GLN A 119 17.08 7.47 -4.44
CA GLN A 119 17.35 6.94 -3.10
C GLN A 119 16.28 5.93 -2.68
N ILE A 120 14.99 6.28 -2.82
CA ILE A 120 13.87 5.38 -2.50
C ILE A 120 13.93 4.08 -3.30
N TYR A 121 14.25 4.16 -4.60
CA TYR A 121 14.15 3.00 -5.49
C TYR A 121 15.35 2.07 -5.47
N PHE A 122 16.57 2.62 -5.46
CA PHE A 122 17.79 1.84 -5.60
C PHE A 122 18.53 1.61 -4.30
N LYS A 123 18.22 2.36 -3.23
CA LYS A 123 19.03 2.46 -2.00
C LYS A 123 20.49 2.90 -2.23
N GLN A 124 20.87 3.18 -3.48
CA GLN A 124 22.19 3.59 -3.94
C GLN A 124 22.01 4.62 -5.06
N ILE A 125 22.78 5.71 -5.04
CA ILE A 125 22.54 6.90 -5.89
C ILE A 125 22.99 6.69 -7.35
N ASN A 126 23.80 5.66 -7.64
CA ASN A 126 24.50 5.51 -8.92
C ASN A 126 23.62 5.11 -10.11
N LYS A 127 22.32 4.84 -9.91
CA LYS A 127 21.42 4.42 -11.00
C LYS A 127 20.56 5.59 -11.50
N PRO A 128 20.42 5.75 -12.83
CA PRO A 128 19.74 6.92 -13.38
C PRO A 128 18.23 6.88 -13.17
N PHE A 129 17.62 8.06 -12.99
CA PHE A 129 16.16 8.22 -12.84
C PHE A 129 15.35 7.59 -14.00
N SER A 130 15.93 7.48 -15.20
CA SER A 130 15.31 6.83 -16.35
C SER A 130 14.93 5.36 -16.09
N GLU A 131 15.66 4.65 -15.22
CA GLU A 131 15.36 3.28 -14.84
C GLU A 131 14.09 3.19 -13.98
N ILE A 132 13.81 4.19 -13.14
CA ILE A 132 12.54 4.28 -12.41
C ILE A 132 11.39 4.48 -13.39
N LYS A 133 11.54 5.39 -14.36
CA LYS A 133 10.54 5.60 -15.42
C LYS A 133 10.26 4.30 -16.18
N LYS A 134 11.30 3.56 -16.55
CA LYS A 134 11.17 2.26 -17.22
C LYS A 134 10.43 1.24 -16.34
N ALA A 135 10.79 1.15 -15.06
CA ALA A 135 10.15 0.22 -14.12
C ALA A 135 8.65 0.51 -13.95
N VAL A 136 8.27 1.79 -13.79
CA VAL A 136 6.85 2.18 -13.71
C VAL A 136 6.14 1.91 -15.03
N SER A 137 6.77 2.22 -16.17
CA SER A 137 6.17 1.98 -17.50
C SER A 137 5.93 0.49 -17.79
N LYS A 138 6.79 -0.39 -17.27
CA LYS A 138 6.59 -1.84 -17.35
C LYS A 138 5.38 -2.31 -16.54
N LYS A 139 5.14 -1.72 -15.36
CA LYS A 139 3.98 -2.07 -14.51
C LYS A 139 2.69 -1.43 -14.98
N VAL A 140 2.75 -0.17 -15.41
CA VAL A 140 1.62 0.61 -15.92
C VAL A 140 1.65 0.56 -17.44
N ASN A 141 1.31 -0.60 -18.00
CA ASN A 141 1.31 -0.78 -19.44
C ASN A 141 0.04 -0.20 -20.07
N VAL A 142 0.18 0.98 -20.67
CA VAL A 142 -0.91 1.74 -21.28
C VAL A 142 -1.60 1.00 -22.44
N LYS A 143 -0.94 0.02 -23.06
CA LYS A 143 -1.50 -0.80 -24.14
C LYS A 143 -2.49 -1.86 -23.62
N THR A 144 -2.48 -2.15 -22.31
CA THR A 144 -3.34 -3.16 -21.71
C THR A 144 -4.42 -2.51 -20.85
N ASN A 145 -5.67 -2.95 -20.98
CA ASN A 145 -6.81 -2.40 -20.23
C ASN A 145 -6.99 -3.01 -18.83
N ARG A 146 -5.94 -3.64 -18.27
CA ARG A 146 -6.01 -4.33 -16.97
C ARG A 146 -5.62 -3.41 -15.81
N TRP A 147 -6.25 -2.25 -15.71
CA TRP A 147 -5.86 -1.15 -14.81
C TRP A 147 -5.82 -1.57 -13.33
N ASN A 148 -6.81 -2.33 -12.88
CA ASN A 148 -6.85 -2.89 -11.52
C ASN A 148 -5.62 -3.76 -11.20
N PHE A 149 -5.23 -4.61 -12.14
CA PHE A 149 -4.06 -5.48 -11.99
C PHE A 149 -2.76 -4.67 -11.96
N GLN A 150 -2.65 -3.65 -12.82
CA GLN A 150 -1.49 -2.78 -12.86
C GLN A 150 -1.33 -1.99 -11.56
N LEU A 151 -2.42 -1.42 -11.03
CA LEU A 151 -2.41 -0.71 -9.75
C LEU A 151 -1.95 -1.65 -8.63
N ARG A 152 -2.52 -2.85 -8.53
CA ARG A 152 -2.06 -3.83 -7.54
C ARG A 152 -0.59 -4.19 -7.72
N SER A 153 -0.13 -4.42 -8.95
CA SER A 153 1.28 -4.73 -9.22
C SER A 153 2.21 -3.58 -8.82
N LEU A 154 1.78 -2.33 -9.00
CA LEU A 154 2.50 -1.14 -8.56
C LEU A 154 2.61 -1.10 -7.03
N LEU A 155 1.48 -1.29 -6.33
CA LEU A 155 1.42 -1.26 -4.87
C LEU A 155 2.14 -2.45 -4.21
N GLN A 156 2.29 -3.58 -4.89
CA GLN A 156 3.08 -4.72 -4.41
C GLN A 156 4.60 -4.46 -4.42
N SER A 157 5.07 -3.47 -5.17
CA SER A 157 6.49 -3.11 -5.20
C SER A 157 6.77 -2.09 -4.11
N GLN A 158 7.56 -2.46 -3.09
CA GLN A 158 7.84 -1.59 -1.95
C GLN A 158 8.31 -0.19 -2.36
N SER A 159 9.32 -0.11 -3.23
CA SER A 159 9.89 1.16 -3.67
C SER A 159 8.95 1.98 -4.55
N LEU A 160 8.29 1.35 -5.52
CA LEU A 160 7.36 2.06 -6.40
C LEU A 160 6.09 2.49 -5.68
N ARG A 161 5.65 1.73 -4.68
CA ARG A 161 4.55 2.10 -3.79
C ARG A 161 4.87 3.41 -3.07
N LEU A 162 6.08 3.56 -2.53
CA LEU A 162 6.50 4.78 -1.84
C LEU A 162 6.60 5.99 -2.79
N ILE A 163 7.14 5.79 -3.99
CA ILE A 163 7.21 6.86 -5.00
C ILE A 163 5.80 7.26 -5.45
N PHE A 164 4.92 6.28 -5.64
CA PHE A 164 3.53 6.53 -6.01
C PHE A 164 2.77 7.26 -4.89
N TYR A 165 2.98 6.88 -3.64
CA TYR A 165 2.45 7.59 -2.46
C TYR A 165 2.88 9.05 -2.44
N ASP A 166 4.18 9.33 -2.61
CA ASP A 166 4.70 10.70 -2.62
C ASP A 166 4.08 11.55 -3.75
N TYR A 167 3.86 10.95 -4.92
CA TYR A 167 3.10 11.60 -5.99
C TYR A 167 1.64 11.87 -5.60
N LEU A 168 0.95 10.87 -5.06
CA LEU A 168 -0.45 11.01 -4.65
C LEU A 168 -0.62 12.09 -3.60
N PHE A 169 0.29 12.17 -2.63
CA PHE A 169 0.22 13.13 -1.54
C PHE A 169 0.54 14.56 -2.01
N ASN A 170 1.62 14.75 -2.79
CA ASN A 170 2.12 16.09 -3.10
C ASN A 170 1.63 16.67 -4.43
N ASN A 171 1.29 15.83 -5.42
CA ASN A 171 1.10 16.27 -6.81
C ASN A 171 -0.27 15.93 -7.39
N SER A 172 -1.05 15.05 -6.76
CA SER A 172 -2.35 14.65 -7.29
C SER A 172 -3.34 15.81 -7.37
N GLN A 173 -3.34 16.71 -6.38
CA GLN A 173 -4.22 17.88 -6.36
C GLN A 173 -3.96 18.82 -7.53
N GLN A 174 -2.69 19.15 -7.76
CA GLN A 174 -2.29 19.99 -8.88
C GLN A 174 -2.67 19.36 -10.22
N TRP A 175 -2.57 18.02 -10.33
CA TRP A 175 -3.05 17.30 -11.50
C TRP A 175 -4.57 17.42 -11.66
N LEU A 176 -5.35 17.14 -10.61
CA LEU A 176 -6.81 17.19 -10.65
C LEU A 176 -7.32 18.55 -11.12
N GLN A 177 -6.78 19.64 -10.56
CA GLN A 177 -7.12 21.03 -10.92
C GLN A 177 -6.87 21.35 -12.40
N LYS A 178 -5.82 20.75 -13.00
CA LYS A 178 -5.45 20.98 -14.40
C LYS A 178 -6.10 20.00 -15.37
N SER A 179 -6.65 18.90 -14.85
CA SER A 179 -7.18 17.82 -15.67
C SER A 179 -8.61 18.10 -16.13
N LYS A 180 -8.96 17.60 -17.32
CA LYS A 180 -10.34 17.65 -17.85
C LYS A 180 -11.17 16.44 -17.41
N VAL A 181 -10.94 15.89 -16.22
CA VAL A 181 -11.71 14.73 -15.74
C VAL A 181 -13.07 15.21 -15.25
N PHE A 182 -14.15 14.53 -15.66
CA PHE A 182 -15.51 14.95 -15.32
C PHE A 182 -15.90 14.64 -13.86
N ASN A 183 -15.35 13.56 -13.28
CA ASN A 183 -15.70 13.10 -11.93
C ASN A 183 -14.58 13.37 -10.92
N LEU A 184 -14.24 14.65 -10.68
CA LEU A 184 -13.14 15.03 -9.78
C LEU A 184 -13.28 14.40 -8.39
N ASP A 185 -14.47 14.42 -7.81
CA ASP A 185 -14.74 13.86 -6.48
C ASP A 185 -14.45 12.36 -6.39
N GLU A 186 -14.76 11.59 -7.44
CA GLU A 186 -14.46 10.15 -7.47
C GLU A 186 -12.96 9.90 -7.52
N HIS A 187 -12.21 10.73 -8.25
CA HIS A 187 -10.76 10.63 -8.28
C HIS A 187 -10.17 11.00 -6.91
N GLN A 188 -10.66 12.07 -6.29
CA GLN A 188 -10.24 12.51 -4.96
C GLN A 188 -10.48 11.43 -3.91
N LYS A 189 -11.69 10.86 -3.88
CA LYS A 189 -12.06 9.77 -2.97
C LYS A 189 -11.15 8.55 -3.18
N LEU A 190 -10.91 8.15 -4.43
CA LEU A 190 -10.02 7.02 -4.71
C LEU A 190 -8.58 7.32 -4.29
N ILE A 191 -8.07 8.54 -4.51
CA ILE A 191 -6.74 8.95 -4.06
C ILE A 191 -6.64 8.83 -2.53
N ASN A 192 -7.63 9.32 -1.79
CA ASN A 192 -7.66 9.23 -0.33
C ASN A 192 -7.66 7.76 0.14
N VAL A 193 -8.46 6.90 -0.49
CA VAL A 193 -8.45 5.46 -0.21
C VAL A 193 -7.07 4.85 -0.47
N LEU A 194 -6.43 5.20 -1.58
CA LEU A 194 -5.09 4.69 -1.91
C LEU A 194 -4.02 5.15 -0.91
N LEU A 195 -4.06 6.42 -0.50
CA LEU A 195 -3.17 6.94 0.55
C LEU A 195 -3.37 6.16 1.84
N ASN A 196 -4.61 6.02 2.31
CA ASN A 196 -4.96 5.29 3.53
C ASN A 196 -4.51 3.82 3.48
N CYS A 197 -4.68 3.14 2.34
CA CYS A 197 -4.21 1.77 2.17
C CYS A 197 -2.68 1.66 2.24
N ILE A 198 -1.95 2.63 1.67
CA ILE A 198 -0.48 2.61 1.69
C ILE A 198 0.03 2.92 3.09
N GLU A 199 -0.51 3.93 3.77
CA GLU A 199 -0.11 4.35 5.11
C GLU A 199 -0.32 3.24 6.14
N ASN A 200 -1.48 2.59 6.11
CA ASN A 200 -1.83 1.54 7.06
C ASN A 200 -1.40 0.14 6.62
N ASN A 201 -0.63 0.02 5.52
CA ASN A 201 -0.27 -1.26 4.90
C ASN A 201 -1.48 -2.20 4.68
N GLN A 202 -2.66 -1.63 4.42
CA GLN A 202 -3.87 -2.40 4.19
C GLN A 202 -3.92 -2.92 2.74
N PRO A 203 -4.43 -4.14 2.53
CA PRO A 203 -4.65 -4.65 1.19
C PRO A 203 -5.72 -3.82 0.49
N LEU A 204 -5.43 -3.41 -0.75
CA LEU A 204 -6.41 -2.76 -1.59
C LEU A 204 -7.41 -3.80 -2.12
N ASP A 205 -8.65 -3.76 -1.62
CA ASP A 205 -9.71 -4.66 -2.06
C ASP A 205 -10.25 -4.25 -3.44
N ILE A 206 -9.50 -4.63 -4.48
CA ILE A 206 -9.89 -4.45 -5.87
C ILE A 206 -10.02 -5.82 -6.54
N LYS A 207 -11.20 -6.07 -7.12
CA LYS A 207 -11.45 -7.26 -7.94
C LYS A 207 -10.50 -7.28 -9.15
N ILE A 208 -9.75 -8.37 -9.25
CA ILE A 208 -8.88 -8.68 -10.40
C ILE A 208 -9.40 -9.95 -11.05
N TYR A 209 -9.80 -9.83 -12.31
CA TYR A 209 -10.21 -10.98 -13.11
C TYR A 209 -8.99 -11.84 -13.44
N LYS A 210 -8.90 -13.03 -12.83
CA LYS A 210 -7.97 -14.08 -13.25
C LYS A 210 -8.57 -14.77 -14.48
N LYS A 211 -7.75 -15.01 -15.51
CA LYS A 211 -8.15 -15.85 -16.64
C LYS A 211 -8.38 -17.27 -16.08
N LYS A 212 -9.54 -17.87 -16.37
CA LYS A 212 -9.73 -19.31 -16.07
C LYS A 212 -8.68 -20.08 -16.88
N LYS A 213 -7.97 -20.99 -16.22
CA LYS A 213 -7.00 -21.89 -16.86
C LYS A 213 -7.73 -22.87 -17.75
#